data_AF-A0A924RGI3-F1
#
_entry.id   AF-A0A924RGI3-F1
#
_cell.length_a   1.000
_cell.length_b   1.000
_cell.length_c   1.000
_cell.angle_alpha   90.00
_cell.angle_beta   90.00
_cell.angle_gamma   90.00
#
_symmetry.space_group_name_H-M   'P 1'
#
loop_
_entity.id
_entity.type
_entity.pdbx_description
1 polymer ?
#
loop_
_entity_poly.entity_id
_entity_poly.type
_entity_poly.pdbx_seq_one_letter_code
_entity_poly.pdbx_strand_id
1 'polypeptide(L)' 'RAPLLLCVVACGRPDGYLERGLLPWDVAAGALIAREAGAVVSGLGQAAAGYELVLAAGPRVHALLQGAVSGLGPDTDGP' A
#
# COMPACT_ATOMS: atom_id res chain seq x y z
N ARG A 1 -3.22 1.02 -15.69
CA ARG A 1 -2.77 2.20 -14.91
C ARG A 1 -1.70 1.69 -13.96
N ALA A 2 -0.43 2.05 -14.10
CA ALA A 2 0.61 1.70 -13.12
C ALA A 2 1.85 2.60 -13.29
N PRO A 3 2.02 3.61 -12.41
CA PRO A 3 3.37 3.98 -11.97
C PRO A 3 3.47 4.51 -10.52
N LEU A 4 2.37 4.65 -9.77
CA LEU A 4 2.36 5.41 -8.51
C LEU A 4 3.16 4.75 -7.37
N LEU A 5 3.02 3.43 -7.17
CA LEU A 5 3.88 2.66 -6.26
C LEU A 5 5.36 2.81 -6.60
N LEU A 6 5.69 2.79 -7.90
CA LEU A 6 7.07 2.92 -8.38
C LEU A 6 7.65 4.30 -8.04
N CYS A 7 6.86 5.38 -8.18
CA CYS A 7 7.28 6.75 -7.87
C CYS A 7 7.46 6.99 -6.37
N VAL A 8 6.54 6.48 -5.54
CA VAL A 8 6.63 6.62 -4.06
C VAL A 8 7.88 5.93 -3.53
N VAL A 9 8.25 4.81 -4.16
CA VAL A 9 9.44 4.03 -3.86
C VAL A 9 10.73 4.70 -4.38
N ALA A 10 10.73 5.16 -5.63
CA ALA A 10 11.92 5.74 -6.27
C ALA A 10 12.35 7.10 -5.69
N CYS A 11 11.42 7.87 -5.13
CA CYS A 11 11.73 9.20 -4.61
C CYS A 11 12.31 9.22 -3.18
N GLY A 12 12.39 8.07 -2.49
CA GLY A 12 12.86 8.00 -1.09
C GLY A 12 12.07 8.90 -0.13
N ARG A 13 10.90 9.39 -0.56
CA ARG A 13 10.07 10.37 0.12
C ARG A 13 8.93 9.61 0.79
N PRO A 14 8.90 9.54 2.12
CA PRO A 14 8.22 8.47 2.84
C PRO A 14 6.72 8.71 3.02
N ASP A 15 6.07 9.56 2.22
CA ASP A 15 4.68 9.98 2.51
C ASP A 15 3.67 8.83 2.38
N GLY A 16 4.07 7.71 1.76
CA GLY A 16 3.30 6.47 1.71
C GLY A 16 2.30 6.42 0.56
N TYR A 17 1.98 5.21 0.13
CA TYR A 17 1.03 4.90 -0.93
C TYR A 17 -0.13 4.11 -0.36
N LEU A 18 -1.34 4.50 -0.70
CA LEU A 18 -2.58 3.81 -0.31
C LEU A 18 -3.52 3.78 -1.52
N GLU A 19 -3.84 2.59 -2.03
CA GLU A 19 -4.78 2.43 -3.15
C GLU A 19 -5.63 1.17 -2.98
N ARG A 20 -6.85 1.20 -3.53
CA ARG A 20 -7.83 0.11 -3.54
C ARG A 20 -8.15 -0.27 -4.97
N GLY A 21 -8.69 -1.47 -5.18
CA GLY A 21 -9.16 -1.92 -6.49
C GLY A 21 -8.05 -2.35 -7.46
N LEU A 22 -6.83 -2.57 -6.96
CA LEU A 22 -5.72 -3.04 -7.78
C LEU A 22 -5.90 -4.52 -8.14
N LEU A 23 -5.56 -4.84 -9.39
CA LEU A 23 -5.57 -6.21 -9.87
C LEU A 23 -4.41 -6.99 -9.26
N PRO A 24 -4.55 -8.30 -8.99
CA PRO A 24 -3.55 -9.08 -8.26
C PRO A 24 -2.14 -9.02 -8.85
N TRP A 25 -2.03 -8.94 -10.18
CA TRP A 25 -0.75 -8.81 -10.88
C TRP A 25 -0.08 -7.45 -10.70
N ASP A 26 -0.85 -6.36 -10.64
CA ASP A 26 -0.34 -5.01 -10.38
C ASP A 26 0.17 -4.90 -8.94
N VAL A 27 -0.55 -5.52 -7.99
CA VAL A 27 -0.12 -5.63 -6.59
C VAL A 27 1.17 -6.43 -6.45
N ALA A 28 1.26 -7.59 -7.11
CA ALA A 28 2.44 -8.45 -7.03
C ALA A 28 3.70 -7.75 -7.55
N ALA A 29 3.61 -7.10 -8.71
CA ALA A 29 4.73 -6.37 -9.31
C ALA A 29 5.14 -5.16 -8.46
N GLY A 30 4.17 -4.36 -7.99
CA GLY A 30 4.43 -3.19 -7.15
C GLY A 30 4.99 -3.55 -5.77
N ALA A 31 4.49 -4.63 -5.15
CA ALA A 31 4.91 -5.07 -3.83
C ALA A 31 6.36 -5.56 -3.81
N LEU A 32 6.81 -6.26 -4.85
CA LEU A 32 8.20 -6.69 -4.97
C LEU A 32 9.15 -5.49 -5.00
N ILE A 33 8.88 -4.52 -5.88
CA ILE A 33 9.72 -3.34 -6.05
C ILE A 33 9.74 -2.48 -4.78
N ALA A 34 8.59 -2.30 -4.13
CA ALA A 34 8.50 -1.56 -2.88
C ALA A 34 9.33 -2.21 -1.77
N ARG A 35 9.32 -3.54 -1.68
CA ARG A 35 10.13 -4.27 -0.68
C ARG A 35 11.63 -4.13 -0.93
N GLU A 36 12.08 -4.24 -2.18
CA GLU A 36 13.50 -4.08 -2.55
C GLU A 36 14.05 -2.68 -2.22
N ALA A 37 13.19 -1.67 -2.22
CA ALA A 37 13.55 -0.31 -1.85
C ALA A 37 13.40 0.00 -0.35
N GLY A 38 13.08 -1.00 0.48
CA GLY A 38 12.97 -0.85 1.93
C GLY A 38 11.61 -0.34 2.43
N ALA A 39 10.58 -0.35 1.59
CA ALA A 39 9.21 -0.09 2.03
C ALA A 39 8.54 -1.35 2.60
N VAL A 40 7.66 -1.14 3.56
CA VAL A 40 6.76 -2.16 4.12
C VAL A 40 5.46 -2.12 3.34
N VAL A 41 4.96 -3.30 2.95
CA VAL A 41 3.73 -3.45 2.15
C VAL A 41 2.73 -4.34 2.88
N SER A 42 1.50 -3.86 3.04
CA SER A 42 0.41 -4.55 3.76
C SER A 42 -0.96 -4.16 3.20
N GLY A 43 -2.00 -4.92 3.53
CA GLY A 43 -3.39 -4.59 3.29
C GLY A 43 -4.08 -3.97 4.51
N LEU A 44 -5.42 -3.95 4.45
CA LEU A 44 -6.29 -3.46 5.52
C LEU A 44 -6.09 -4.32 6.79
N GLY A 45 -5.97 -3.67 7.96
CA GLY A 45 -5.86 -4.39 9.25
C GLY A 45 -4.69 -5.37 9.32
N GLN A 46 -3.53 -5.03 8.76
CA GLN A 46 -2.35 -5.91 8.65
C GLN A 46 -2.52 -7.16 7.77
N ALA A 47 -3.59 -7.25 6.98
CA ALA A 47 -3.75 -8.34 6.01
C ALA A 47 -2.68 -8.29 4.91
N ALA A 48 -2.66 -9.31 4.06
CA ALA A 48 -1.90 -9.23 2.82
C ALA A 48 -2.43 -8.10 1.93
N ALA A 49 -1.53 -7.39 1.24
CA ALA A 49 -1.91 -6.38 0.26
C ALA A 49 -2.73 -7.02 -0.86
N GLY A 50 -3.83 -6.38 -1.26
CA GLY A 50 -4.77 -6.94 -2.23
C GLY A 50 -5.81 -5.93 -2.69
N TYR A 51 -6.90 -6.45 -3.26
CA TYR A 51 -7.95 -5.62 -3.86
C TYR A 51 -8.56 -4.61 -2.87
N GLU A 52 -8.80 -5.06 -1.63
CA GLU A 52 -9.34 -4.23 -0.54
C GLU A 52 -8.47 -3.02 -0.23
N LEU A 53 -7.15 -3.23 -0.18
CA LEU A 53 -6.19 -2.17 0.12
C LEU A 53 -4.76 -2.64 -0.19
N VAL A 54 -3.98 -1.74 -0.75
CA VAL A 54 -2.52 -1.81 -0.78
C VAL A 54 -1.97 -0.58 -0.10
N LEU A 55 -1.29 -0.78 1.02
CA LEU A 55 -0.53 0.23 1.73
C LEU A 55 0.96 -0.06 1.58
N ALA A 56 1.74 0.88 1.07
CA ALA A 56 3.20 0.78 0.98
C ALA A 56 3.88 2.06 1.49
N ALA A 57 4.73 1.96 2.50
CA ALA A 57 5.45 3.10 3.05
C ALA A 57 6.73 2.68 3.78
N GLY A 58 7.61 3.63 4.10
CA GLY A 58 8.76 3.36 4.99
C GLY A 58 8.29 2.92 6.39
N PRO A 59 9.07 2.13 7.15
CA PRO A 59 8.60 1.45 8.37
C PRO A 59 7.90 2.36 9.39
N ARG A 60 8.42 3.57 9.60
CA ARG A 60 7.86 4.54 10.54
C ARG A 60 6.52 5.13 10.06
N VAL A 61 6.40 5.46 8.78
CA VAL A 61 5.16 6.02 8.22
C VAL A 61 4.11 4.94 8.02
N HIS A 62 4.53 3.73 7.66
CA HIS A 62 3.66 2.57 7.57
C HIS A 62 2.92 2.30 8.87
N ALA A 63 3.62 2.34 10.02
CA ALA A 63 3.02 2.18 11.33
C ALA A 63 1.98 3.27 11.65
N LEU A 64 2.24 4.52 11.28
CA LEU A 64 1.30 5.64 11.47
C LEU A 64 0.06 5.47 10.60
N LEU A 65 0.24 5.14 9.31
CA LEU A 65 -0.84 4.97 8.36
C LEU A 65 -1.71 3.75 8.71
N GLN A 66 -1.12 2.66 9.18
CA GLN A 66 -1.87 1.51 9.68
C GLN A 66 -2.77 1.87 10.87
N GLY A 67 -2.28 2.69 11.80
CA GLY A 67 -3.08 3.19 12.92
C GLY A 67 -4.26 4.06 12.46
N ALA A 68 -4.03 4.94 11.47
CA ALA A 68 -5.07 5.81 10.92
C ALA A 68 -6.12 5.03 10.10
N VAL A 69 -5.67 4.09 9.26
CA VAL A 69 -6.53 3.26 8.41
C VAL A 69 -7.35 2.27 9.23
N SER A 70 -6.84 1.76 10.35
CA SER A 70 -7.64 0.88 11.22
C SER A 70 -8.90 1.56 11.78
N GLY A 71 -8.94 2.89 11.82
CA GLY A 71 -10.14 3.66 12.17
C GLY A 71 -11.10 3.93 11.00
N LEU A 72 -10.63 3.74 9.77
CA LEU A 72 -11.41 3.85 8.54
C LEU A 72 -11.87 2.43 8.21
N GLY A 73 -13.12 2.08 8.57
CA GLY A 73 -13.68 0.76 8.26
C GLY A 73 -13.54 0.38 6.77
N PRO A 74 -13.77 -0.90 6.41
CA PRO A 74 -13.75 -1.33 5.02
C PRO A 74 -14.70 -0.45 4.18
N ASP A 75 -14.26 -0.08 2.98
CA ASP A 75 -15.08 0.66 2.03
C ASP A 75 -16.32 -0.18 1.73
N THR A 76 -17.51 0.33 2.08
CA THR A 76 -18.77 -0.40 1.92
C THR A 76 -19.42 -0.19 0.56
N ASP A 77 -18.77 0.61 -0.29
CA ASP A 77 -19.17 0.79 -1.67
C ASP A 77 -18.69 -0.43 -2.46
N GLY A 78 -19.57 -1.42 -2.57
CA GLY A 78 -19.36 -2.64 -3.34
C GLY A 78 -19.07 -2.39 -4.83
N PRO A 79 -18.76 -3.46 -5.60
CA PRO A 79 -18.33 -3.37 -6.99
C PRO A 79 -19.36 -2.73 -7.93
#